data_AF-A0A956WVD4-F1
#
_entry.id   AF-A0A956WVD4-F1
#
_cell.length_a   1.000
_cell.length_b   1.000
_cell.length_c   1.000
_cell.angle_alpha   90.00
_cell.angle_beta   90.00
_cell.angle_gamma   90.00
#
_symmetry.space_group_name_H-M   'P 1'
#
loop_
_entity.id
_entity.type
_entity.pdbx_description
1 polymer ?
#
loop_
_entity_poly.entity_id
_entity_poly.type
_entity_poly.pdbx_seq_one_letter_code
_entity_poly.pdbx_strand_id
1 'polypeptide(L)'
;MQASKEFSGLTMPVFSAFGWAGEENALKYALAQLQLFIDALYLRLPPDIRGDFPLRGLSPENQNVYLATGDTYDADAYIAFNARPMSLEIQMGIIGRALLTKGLAAVNKDAAAAHHILTQLDPNWTLRVQQMQVDSESGEGAHHLDLFKDSINNLTEEQVTEVFSRAAYLNEEDKWSTPVYLSLRIPSERVAAMGLAVIDISADLIATLMPALRLFTGKKAKKGRSSRSSSRTARRAAESEETPAGEQAITGSIKAMADSFMYVAELKPLHIRRGFINLTSAHWPFFASSNRMETRDVTVVFGGRQDRHNSVWRLQPDDQARLVLGPQAHEWLEENFGHSDSIRVVARRLDNDEIRITLDAAA
;
A
#
# COMPACT_ATOMS: atom_id res chain seq x y z
N MET A 1 18.50 -2.89 -23.71
CA MET A 1 19.53 -3.23 -22.70
C MET A 1 19.63 -4.75 -22.62
N GLN A 2 20.81 -5.33 -22.44
CA GLN A 2 20.93 -6.75 -22.08
C GLN A 2 20.55 -6.91 -20.59
N ALA A 3 19.78 -7.94 -20.25
CA ALA A 3 19.55 -8.28 -18.85
C ALA A 3 20.87 -8.80 -18.25
N SER A 4 21.31 -8.20 -17.15
CA SER A 4 22.40 -8.74 -16.33
C SER A 4 22.05 -10.17 -15.89
N LYS A 5 23.05 -11.06 -15.81
CA LYS A 5 22.87 -12.39 -15.20
C LYS A 5 22.91 -12.36 -13.67
N GLU A 6 23.42 -11.27 -13.10
CA GLU A 6 23.56 -11.08 -11.66
C GLU A 6 22.65 -9.95 -11.19
N PHE A 7 21.98 -10.16 -10.06
CA PHE A 7 21.14 -9.15 -9.44
C PHE A 7 21.98 -8.01 -8.87
N SER A 8 21.66 -6.77 -9.21
CA SER A 8 22.37 -5.56 -8.74
C SER A 8 21.51 -4.59 -7.93
N GLY A 9 20.27 -4.97 -7.58
CA GLY A 9 19.29 -4.10 -6.93
C GLY A 9 18.10 -3.74 -7.83
N LEU A 10 16.99 -3.32 -7.23
CA LEU A 10 15.78 -2.88 -7.93
C LEU A 10 15.87 -1.39 -8.28
N THR A 11 16.61 -1.07 -9.35
CA THR A 11 16.83 0.31 -9.81
C THR A 11 15.55 1.03 -10.28
N MET A 12 15.54 2.37 -10.30
CA MET A 12 14.38 3.18 -10.75
C MET A 12 13.76 2.74 -12.10
N PRO A 13 14.54 2.38 -13.15
CA PRO A 13 13.98 1.83 -14.40
C PRO A 13 13.07 0.61 -14.23
N VAL A 14 13.25 -0.21 -13.17
CA VAL A 14 12.34 -1.32 -12.86
C VAL A 14 10.95 -0.78 -12.50
N PHE A 15 10.87 0.25 -11.66
CA PHE A 15 9.61 0.86 -11.24
C PHE A 15 8.97 1.70 -12.34
N SER A 16 9.76 2.51 -13.05
CA SER A 16 9.27 3.37 -14.14
C SER A 16 8.62 2.58 -15.27
N ALA A 17 9.11 1.37 -15.57
CA ALA A 17 8.53 0.49 -16.60
C ALA A 17 7.04 0.21 -16.40
N PHE A 18 6.57 0.08 -15.15
CA PHE A 18 5.15 -0.15 -14.84
C PHE A 18 4.26 1.09 -15.00
N GLY A 19 4.84 2.26 -15.28
CA GLY A 19 4.11 3.51 -15.53
C GLY A 19 4.07 3.92 -17.00
N TRP A 20 4.81 3.22 -17.86
CA TRP A 20 4.98 3.55 -19.27
C TRP A 20 4.13 2.63 -20.13
N ALA A 21 2.87 3.02 -20.35
CA ALA A 21 1.96 2.30 -21.23
C ALA A 21 2.52 2.23 -22.66
N GLY A 22 2.92 1.03 -23.09
CA GLY A 22 3.35 0.74 -24.47
C GLY A 22 4.81 0.28 -24.64
N GLU A 23 5.70 0.41 -23.64
CA GLU A 23 7.08 -0.09 -23.77
C GLU A 23 7.24 -1.54 -23.27
N GLU A 24 6.86 -2.51 -24.10
CA GLU A 24 7.05 -3.95 -23.80
C GLU A 24 8.49 -4.30 -23.38
N ASN A 25 9.50 -3.63 -23.96
CA ASN A 25 10.90 -3.89 -23.68
C ASN A 25 11.32 -3.41 -22.27
N ALA A 26 10.75 -2.30 -21.79
CA ALA A 26 10.96 -1.82 -20.43
C ALA A 26 10.30 -2.79 -19.42
N LEU A 27 9.08 -3.23 -19.71
CA LEU A 27 8.37 -4.22 -18.88
C LEU A 27 9.12 -5.57 -18.83
N LYS A 28 9.56 -6.11 -19.98
CA LYS A 28 10.38 -7.34 -20.05
C LYS A 28 11.68 -7.22 -19.24
N TYR A 29 12.33 -6.06 -19.28
CA TYR A 29 13.50 -5.78 -18.43
C TYR A 29 13.14 -5.78 -16.93
N ALA A 30 12.08 -5.07 -16.54
CA ALA A 30 11.65 -4.97 -15.15
C ALA A 30 11.25 -6.34 -14.56
N LEU A 31 10.46 -7.14 -15.29
CA LEU A 31 10.08 -8.49 -14.90
C LEU A 31 11.31 -9.42 -14.76
N ALA A 32 12.30 -9.28 -15.64
CA ALA A 32 13.57 -10.02 -15.51
C ALA A 32 14.37 -9.62 -14.27
N GLN A 33 14.42 -8.32 -13.92
CA GLN A 33 15.06 -7.86 -12.68
C GLN A 33 14.32 -8.35 -11.42
N LEU A 34 12.98 -8.38 -11.46
CA LEU A 34 12.18 -8.96 -10.37
C LEU A 34 12.40 -10.47 -10.23
N GLN A 35 12.53 -11.22 -11.33
CA GLN A 35 12.87 -12.65 -11.28
C GLN A 35 14.24 -12.89 -10.62
N LEU A 36 15.26 -12.10 -10.98
CA LEU A 36 16.57 -12.16 -10.33
C LEU A 36 16.50 -11.80 -8.83
N PHE A 37 15.66 -10.83 -8.47
CA PHE A 37 15.41 -10.45 -7.08
C PHE A 37 14.80 -11.60 -6.26
N ILE A 38 13.73 -12.25 -6.76
CA ILE A 38 13.05 -13.31 -5.99
C ILE A 38 13.92 -14.57 -5.84
N ASP A 39 14.75 -14.88 -6.84
CA ASP A 39 15.72 -15.98 -6.75
C ASP A 39 16.83 -15.68 -5.73
N ALA A 40 17.40 -14.48 -5.75
CA ALA A 40 18.41 -14.06 -4.78
C ALA A 40 17.83 -13.98 -3.34
N LEU A 41 16.62 -13.44 -3.21
CA LEU A 41 15.89 -13.36 -1.94
C LEU A 41 15.62 -14.74 -1.36
N TYR A 42 15.11 -15.68 -2.17
CA TYR A 42 14.84 -17.04 -1.69
C TYR A 42 16.10 -17.74 -1.16
N LEU A 43 17.24 -17.60 -1.86
CA LEU A 43 18.51 -18.16 -1.38
C LEU A 43 18.99 -17.53 -0.06
N ARG A 44 18.65 -16.26 0.18
CA ARG A 44 18.95 -15.55 1.43
C ARG A 44 18.08 -16.01 2.61
N LEU A 45 16.86 -16.46 2.36
CA LEU A 45 15.91 -16.84 3.41
C LEU A 45 16.43 -18.01 4.29
N PRO A 46 16.18 -17.95 5.62
CA PRO A 46 16.41 -19.06 6.54
C PRO A 46 15.79 -20.39 6.06
N PRO A 47 16.42 -21.55 6.32
CA PRO A 47 15.91 -22.84 5.86
C PRO A 47 14.52 -23.22 6.37
N ASP A 48 14.10 -22.73 7.55
CA ASP A 48 12.73 -22.96 8.05
C ASP A 48 11.70 -22.14 7.27
N ILE A 49 12.02 -20.88 6.93
CA ILE A 49 11.16 -20.01 6.11
C ILE A 49 11.07 -20.55 4.67
N ARG A 50 12.19 -20.95 4.06
CA ARG A 50 12.17 -21.67 2.76
C ARG A 50 11.34 -22.94 2.81
N GLY A 51 11.37 -23.65 3.93
CA GLY A 51 10.54 -24.84 4.16
C GLY A 51 9.04 -24.55 4.33
N ASP A 52 8.65 -23.29 4.55
CA ASP A 52 7.26 -22.85 4.58
C ASP A 52 6.75 -22.42 3.18
N PHE A 53 7.66 -22.05 2.26
CA PHE A 53 7.41 -21.65 0.88
C PHE A 53 8.10 -22.58 -0.15
N PRO A 54 7.48 -23.69 -0.58
CA PRO A 54 8.05 -24.58 -1.58
C PRO A 54 8.17 -23.94 -2.98
N LEU A 55 7.28 -23.01 -3.32
CA LEU A 55 7.20 -22.39 -4.64
C LEU A 55 7.61 -20.91 -4.60
N ARG A 56 8.28 -20.46 -5.66
CA ARG A 56 8.53 -19.04 -5.97
C ARG A 56 8.54 -18.82 -7.47
N GLY A 57 8.34 -17.59 -7.91
CA GLY A 57 8.54 -17.23 -9.31
C GLY A 57 7.97 -15.86 -9.66
N LEU A 58 7.86 -15.63 -10.97
CA LEU A 58 7.15 -14.50 -11.58
C LEU A 58 5.74 -14.94 -11.96
N SER A 59 4.73 -14.12 -11.67
CA SER A 59 3.40 -14.21 -12.28
C SER A 59 3.37 -13.23 -13.47
N PRO A 60 3.35 -13.69 -14.73
CA PRO A 60 3.34 -12.78 -15.88
C PRO A 60 2.04 -11.99 -16.00
N GLU A 61 0.93 -12.59 -15.55
CA GLU A 61 -0.41 -12.01 -15.54
C GLU A 61 -0.54 -10.90 -14.50
N ASN A 62 -0.14 -11.17 -13.25
CA ASN A 62 -0.16 -10.18 -12.16
C ASN A 62 1.08 -9.26 -12.15
N GLN A 63 2.02 -9.49 -13.07
CA GLN A 63 3.27 -8.74 -13.25
C GLN A 63 4.11 -8.59 -11.96
N ASN A 64 4.05 -9.58 -11.08
CA ASN A 64 4.69 -9.57 -9.77
C ASN A 64 5.58 -10.81 -9.57
N VAL A 65 6.41 -10.79 -8.52
CA VAL A 65 7.14 -11.98 -8.07
C VAL A 65 6.71 -12.39 -6.68
N TYR A 66 6.73 -13.69 -6.41
CA TYR A 66 6.08 -14.25 -5.23
C TYR A 66 6.84 -15.41 -4.59
N LEU A 67 6.50 -15.67 -3.33
CA LEU A 67 6.73 -16.91 -2.58
C LEU A 67 5.35 -17.50 -2.26
N ALA A 68 5.09 -18.76 -2.59
CA ALA A 68 3.80 -19.41 -2.34
C ALA A 68 3.96 -20.64 -1.43
N THR A 69 2.98 -20.84 -0.55
CA THR A 69 2.96 -21.95 0.42
C THR A 69 2.44 -23.27 -0.14
N GLY A 70 1.68 -23.21 -1.23
CA GLY A 70 1.19 -24.35 -2.03
C GLY A 70 1.79 -24.37 -3.44
N ASP A 71 1.27 -25.27 -4.28
CA ASP A 71 1.81 -25.56 -5.63
C ASP A 71 1.38 -24.57 -6.71
N THR A 72 0.55 -23.58 -6.39
CA THR A 72 0.05 -22.56 -7.32
C THR A 72 0.03 -21.20 -6.60
N TYR A 73 0.43 -20.14 -7.32
CA TYR A 73 0.27 -18.77 -6.84
C TYR A 73 -1.21 -18.44 -6.62
N ASP A 74 -1.52 -17.56 -5.66
CA ASP A 74 -2.88 -17.09 -5.32
C ASP A 74 -3.89 -18.14 -4.83
N ALA A 75 -3.56 -19.43 -4.84
CA ALA A 75 -4.48 -20.51 -4.43
C ALA A 75 -4.58 -20.73 -2.91
N ASP A 76 -3.47 -20.53 -2.18
CA ASP A 76 -3.35 -20.82 -0.74
C ASP A 76 -2.99 -19.56 0.07
N ALA A 77 -1.75 -19.49 0.54
CA ALA A 77 -1.15 -18.30 1.12
C ALA A 77 0.18 -18.00 0.42
N TYR A 78 0.51 -16.72 0.24
CA TYR A 78 1.67 -16.26 -0.50
C TYR A 78 2.22 -14.94 0.07
N ILE A 79 3.43 -14.58 -0.32
CA ILE A 79 3.99 -13.23 -0.21
C ILE A 79 4.37 -12.77 -1.61
N ALA A 80 3.76 -11.69 -2.10
CA ALA A 80 4.03 -11.09 -3.41
C ALA A 80 4.75 -9.75 -3.27
N PHE A 81 5.59 -9.43 -4.26
CA PHE A 81 6.33 -8.20 -4.42
C PHE A 81 5.89 -7.55 -5.73
N ASN A 82 5.06 -6.52 -5.60
CA ASN A 82 4.42 -5.82 -6.71
C ASN A 82 5.16 -4.49 -6.93
N ALA A 83 5.92 -4.39 -8.02
CA ALA A 83 6.55 -3.14 -8.40
C ALA A 83 5.51 -2.21 -9.06
N ARG A 84 5.45 -0.97 -8.60
CA ARG A 84 4.59 0.11 -9.11
C ARG A 84 5.46 1.35 -9.35
N PRO A 85 5.03 2.33 -10.17
CA PRO A 85 5.85 3.50 -10.50
C PRO A 85 6.43 4.25 -9.29
N MET A 86 5.62 4.35 -8.21
CA MET A 86 5.97 5.08 -6.99
C MET A 86 6.35 4.18 -5.80
N SER A 87 6.27 2.85 -5.92
CA SER A 87 6.46 1.96 -4.77
C SER A 87 6.81 0.50 -5.12
N LEU A 88 7.42 -0.19 -4.17
CA LEU A 88 7.34 -1.65 -4.04
C LEU A 88 6.28 -1.98 -2.99
N GLU A 89 5.24 -2.72 -3.38
CA GLU A 89 4.19 -3.20 -2.50
C GLU A 89 4.43 -4.67 -2.17
N ILE A 90 4.77 -4.93 -0.90
CA ILE A 90 4.96 -6.26 -0.33
C ILE A 90 3.63 -6.66 0.29
N GLN A 91 3.03 -7.75 -0.21
CA GLN A 91 1.72 -8.21 0.23
C GLN A 91 1.78 -9.68 0.62
N MET A 92 1.48 -10.00 1.86
CA MET A 92 1.09 -11.35 2.25
C MET A 92 -0.40 -11.52 2.00
N GLY A 93 -0.79 -12.53 1.21
CA GLY A 93 -2.17 -12.93 1.00
C GLY A 93 -2.46 -14.29 1.62
N ILE A 94 -3.64 -14.45 2.20
CA ILE A 94 -4.16 -15.70 2.75
C ILE A 94 -5.57 -15.86 2.18
N ILE A 95 -5.72 -16.74 1.19
CA ILE A 95 -6.92 -16.84 0.35
C ILE A 95 -7.50 -18.26 0.35
N GLY A 96 -6.65 -19.29 0.41
CA GLY A 96 -7.08 -20.69 0.38
C GLY A 96 -8.09 -20.99 1.49
N ARG A 97 -9.32 -21.38 1.10
CA ARG A 97 -10.46 -21.52 2.01
C ARG A 97 -10.18 -22.44 3.20
N ALA A 98 -9.42 -23.52 2.99
CA ALA A 98 -9.00 -24.44 4.06
C ALA A 98 -8.04 -23.80 5.08
N LEU A 99 -7.14 -22.91 4.62
CA LEU A 99 -6.26 -22.12 5.49
C LEU A 99 -7.05 -21.04 6.23
N LEU A 100 -8.00 -20.37 5.57
CA LEU A 100 -8.89 -19.41 6.19
C LEU A 100 -9.74 -20.05 7.30
N THR A 101 -10.48 -21.13 7.02
CA THR A 101 -11.29 -21.81 8.05
C THR A 101 -10.45 -22.21 9.27
N LYS A 102 -9.25 -22.76 9.06
CA LYS A 102 -8.33 -23.13 10.15
C LYS A 102 -7.79 -21.92 10.91
N GLY A 103 -7.38 -20.88 10.19
CA GLY A 103 -6.75 -19.69 10.74
C GLY A 103 -7.74 -18.80 11.50
N LEU A 104 -8.93 -18.58 10.93
CA LEU A 104 -10.02 -17.82 11.55
C LEU A 104 -10.51 -18.53 12.83
N ALA A 105 -10.61 -19.87 12.82
CA ALA A 105 -10.90 -20.63 14.03
C ALA A 105 -9.79 -20.52 15.10
N ALA A 106 -8.51 -20.39 14.68
CA ALA A 106 -7.40 -20.16 15.61
C ALA A 106 -7.42 -18.74 16.20
N VAL A 107 -7.75 -17.72 15.39
CA VAL A 107 -7.92 -16.32 15.84
C VAL A 107 -9.08 -16.21 16.83
N ASN A 108 -10.26 -16.75 16.49
CA ASN A 108 -11.45 -16.66 17.35
C ASN A 108 -11.32 -17.46 18.66
N LYS A 109 -10.37 -18.41 18.72
CA LYS A 109 -10.04 -19.14 19.96
C LYS A 109 -9.21 -18.32 20.94
N ASP A 110 -8.36 -17.42 20.44
CA ASP A 110 -7.43 -16.61 21.25
C ASP A 110 -7.20 -15.24 20.56
N ALA A 111 -8.24 -14.40 20.61
CA ALA A 111 -8.25 -13.11 19.94
C ALA A 111 -7.15 -12.17 20.48
N ALA A 112 -6.84 -12.24 21.78
CA ALA A 112 -5.75 -11.49 22.40
C ALA A 112 -4.37 -11.89 21.84
N ALA A 113 -4.08 -13.19 21.73
CA ALA A 113 -2.82 -13.64 21.12
C ALA A 113 -2.75 -13.30 19.62
N ALA A 114 -3.86 -13.40 18.90
CA ALA A 114 -3.93 -13.02 17.49
C ALA A 114 -3.72 -11.50 17.29
N HIS A 115 -4.36 -10.67 18.10
CA HIS A 115 -4.16 -9.22 18.15
C HIS A 115 -2.69 -8.88 18.40
N HIS A 116 -2.07 -9.52 19.40
CA HIS A 116 -0.66 -9.31 19.71
C HIS A 116 0.27 -9.72 18.56
N ILE A 117 -0.01 -10.84 17.87
CA ILE A 117 0.76 -11.28 16.69
C ILE A 117 0.64 -10.27 15.54
N LEU A 118 -0.56 -9.74 15.29
CA LEU A 118 -0.80 -8.79 14.20
C LEU A 118 -0.22 -7.40 14.50
N THR A 119 -0.30 -6.93 15.75
CA THR A 119 0.21 -5.62 16.18
C THR A 119 1.72 -5.60 16.46
N GLN A 120 2.42 -6.74 16.39
CA GLN A 120 3.88 -6.80 16.43
C GLN A 120 4.55 -6.35 15.12
N LEU A 121 3.81 -6.24 14.00
CA LEU A 121 4.38 -5.68 12.77
C LEU A 121 4.55 -4.16 12.91
N ASP A 122 5.31 -3.55 12.00
CA ASP A 122 5.47 -2.09 11.98
C ASP A 122 4.15 -1.36 11.63
N PRO A 123 3.83 -0.19 12.21
CA PRO A 123 2.58 0.53 11.93
C PRO A 123 2.29 0.88 10.46
N ASN A 124 3.31 0.86 9.58
CA ASN A 124 3.14 1.06 8.14
C ASN A 124 2.50 -0.16 7.42
N TRP A 125 2.33 -1.30 8.10
CA TRP A 125 1.55 -2.43 7.58
C TRP A 125 0.04 -2.14 7.65
N THR A 126 -0.65 -2.31 6.54
CA THR A 126 -2.12 -2.29 6.43
C THR A 126 -2.65 -3.71 6.48
N LEU A 127 -3.60 -3.98 7.38
CA LEU A 127 -4.42 -5.20 7.36
C LEU A 127 -5.67 -4.92 6.53
N ARG A 128 -6.01 -5.85 5.63
CA ARG A 128 -7.26 -5.84 4.87
C ARG A 128 -7.91 -7.21 4.96
N VAL A 129 -9.11 -7.28 5.54
CA VAL A 129 -9.96 -8.48 5.56
C VAL A 129 -11.11 -8.20 4.61
N GLN A 130 -11.20 -8.95 3.51
CA GLN A 130 -12.22 -8.75 2.49
C GLN A 130 -13.41 -9.69 2.71
N GLN A 131 -14.55 -9.33 2.11
CA GLN A 131 -15.65 -10.23 1.80
C GLN A 131 -15.75 -10.29 0.28
N MET A 132 -15.47 -11.46 -0.28
CA MET A 132 -15.56 -11.77 -1.70
C MET A 132 -16.80 -12.63 -1.94
N GLN A 133 -17.65 -12.24 -2.89
CA GLN A 133 -18.73 -13.09 -3.38
C GLN A 133 -18.15 -14.08 -4.38
N VAL A 134 -18.32 -15.38 -4.12
CA VAL A 134 -17.91 -16.45 -5.03
C VAL A 134 -19.07 -16.74 -5.99
N ASP A 135 -18.80 -16.68 -7.29
CA ASP A 135 -19.76 -17.09 -8.30
C ASP A 135 -19.91 -18.62 -8.33
N SER A 136 -21.14 -19.12 -8.40
CA SER A 136 -21.43 -20.55 -8.32
C SER A 136 -21.16 -21.33 -9.61
N GLU A 137 -20.99 -20.65 -10.75
CA GLU A 137 -20.73 -21.27 -12.06
C GLU A 137 -19.25 -21.19 -12.45
N SER A 138 -18.58 -20.06 -12.23
CA SER A 138 -17.15 -19.90 -12.52
C SER A 138 -16.22 -20.23 -11.35
N GLY A 139 -16.70 -20.12 -10.10
CA GLY A 139 -15.87 -20.20 -8.89
C GLY A 139 -15.01 -18.96 -8.64
N GLU A 140 -15.13 -17.92 -9.46
CA GLU A 140 -14.35 -16.68 -9.31
C GLU A 140 -14.90 -15.80 -8.17
N GLY A 141 -13.99 -15.11 -7.47
CA GLY A 141 -14.33 -14.19 -6.41
C GLY A 141 -14.45 -12.74 -6.89
N ALA A 142 -15.63 -12.14 -6.75
CA ALA A 142 -15.84 -10.70 -6.93
C ALA A 142 -15.78 -9.96 -5.58
N HIS A 143 -15.15 -8.78 -5.53
CA HIS A 143 -15.11 -7.97 -4.31
C HIS A 143 -16.50 -7.43 -3.95
N HIS A 144 -16.92 -7.63 -2.70
CA HIS A 144 -18.23 -7.17 -2.20
C HIS A 144 -18.09 -6.07 -1.14
N LEU A 145 -17.17 -6.24 -0.18
CA LEU A 145 -16.99 -5.36 0.97
C LEU A 145 -15.60 -5.58 1.58
N ASP A 146 -15.01 -4.55 2.19
CA ASP A 146 -13.93 -4.73 3.16
C ASP A 146 -14.53 -4.83 4.57
N LEU A 147 -14.33 -5.97 5.25
CA LEU A 147 -14.70 -6.15 6.65
C LEU A 147 -13.78 -5.33 7.57
N PHE A 148 -12.53 -5.16 7.16
CA PHE A 148 -11.54 -4.26 7.75
C PHE A 148 -10.55 -3.81 6.69
N LYS A 149 -10.13 -2.54 6.71
CA LYS A 149 -9.03 -1.99 5.89
C LYS A 149 -8.42 -0.78 6.61
N ASP A 150 -7.36 -0.99 7.38
CA ASP A 150 -6.62 0.09 8.05
C ASP A 150 -5.20 -0.37 8.43
N SER A 151 -4.37 0.55 8.95
CA SER A 151 -3.13 0.21 9.65
C SER A 151 -3.41 -0.80 10.76
N ILE A 152 -2.54 -1.80 10.90
CA ILE A 152 -2.56 -2.74 12.03
C ILE A 152 -2.49 -2.04 13.40
N ASN A 153 -1.94 -0.84 13.48
CA ASN A 153 -1.85 -0.08 14.73
C ASN A 153 -3.21 0.50 15.17
N ASN A 154 -4.17 0.60 14.26
CA ASN A 154 -5.54 1.03 14.56
C ASN A 154 -6.46 -0.15 14.90
N LEU A 155 -6.00 -1.39 14.70
CA LEU A 155 -6.75 -2.61 15.01
C LEU A 155 -6.83 -2.82 16.53
N THR A 156 -8.04 -2.79 17.09
CA THR A 156 -8.28 -3.11 18.51
C THR A 156 -8.55 -4.61 18.72
N GLU A 157 -8.42 -5.10 19.96
CA GLU A 157 -8.77 -6.48 20.32
C GLU A 157 -10.27 -6.78 20.12
N GLU A 158 -11.12 -5.79 20.38
CA GLU A 158 -12.56 -5.83 20.10
C GLU A 158 -12.82 -5.98 18.58
N GLN A 159 -12.12 -5.19 17.75
CA GLN A 159 -12.21 -5.30 16.29
C GLN A 159 -11.66 -6.62 15.76
N VAL A 160 -10.58 -7.17 16.34
CA VAL A 160 -10.12 -8.54 16.02
C VAL A 160 -11.26 -9.54 16.25
N THR A 161 -11.90 -9.47 17.41
CA THR A 161 -13.01 -10.37 17.76
C THR A 161 -14.18 -10.19 16.78
N GLU A 162 -14.63 -8.96 16.51
CA GLU A 162 -15.75 -8.69 15.60
C GLU A 162 -15.45 -9.11 14.16
N VAL A 163 -14.35 -8.61 13.59
CA VAL A 163 -13.97 -8.79 12.19
C VAL A 163 -13.69 -10.27 11.89
N PHE A 164 -12.91 -10.96 12.72
CA PHE A 164 -12.55 -12.35 12.46
C PHE A 164 -13.65 -13.35 12.84
N SER A 165 -14.57 -13.02 13.77
CA SER A 165 -15.80 -13.80 13.97
C SER A 165 -16.72 -13.71 12.77
N ARG A 166 -16.93 -12.48 12.23
CA ARG A 166 -17.72 -12.27 11.01
C ARG A 166 -17.06 -12.92 9.79
N ALA A 167 -15.74 -12.83 9.67
CA ALA A 167 -15.00 -13.45 8.59
C ALA A 167 -15.10 -14.99 8.62
N ALA A 168 -15.05 -15.60 9.81
CA ALA A 168 -15.23 -17.03 10.00
C ALA A 168 -16.62 -17.49 9.56
N TYR A 169 -17.67 -16.83 10.08
CA TYR A 169 -19.06 -17.13 9.74
C TYR A 169 -19.31 -17.06 8.22
N LEU A 170 -18.79 -16.03 7.55
CA LEU A 170 -18.92 -15.90 6.10
C LEU A 170 -18.16 -17.01 5.35
N ASN A 171 -16.95 -17.39 5.78
CA ASN A 171 -16.13 -18.41 5.11
C ASN A 171 -16.72 -19.85 5.20
N GLU A 172 -17.70 -20.07 6.07
CA GLU A 172 -18.49 -21.30 6.13
C GLU A 172 -19.54 -21.38 5.00
N GLU A 173 -20.06 -20.25 4.51
CA GLU A 173 -21.05 -20.20 3.42
C GLU A 173 -20.39 -20.28 2.02
N ASP A 174 -20.86 -21.15 1.13
CA ASP A 174 -20.18 -21.42 -0.16
C ASP A 174 -20.10 -20.25 -1.15
N LYS A 175 -21.03 -19.31 -1.05
CA LYS A 175 -21.08 -18.07 -1.84
C LYS A 175 -20.11 -16.98 -1.36
N TRP A 176 -19.34 -17.21 -0.29
CA TRP A 176 -18.42 -16.22 0.27
C TRP A 176 -17.01 -16.79 0.45
N SER A 177 -16.03 -15.91 0.32
CA SER A 177 -14.64 -16.11 0.77
C SER A 177 -14.18 -14.87 1.50
N THR A 178 -13.37 -15.03 2.55
CA THR A 178 -12.91 -13.89 3.38
C THR A 178 -11.38 -13.77 3.45
N PRO A 179 -10.73 -13.49 2.30
CA PRO A 179 -9.28 -13.44 2.24
C PRO A 179 -8.69 -12.31 3.08
N VAL A 180 -7.56 -12.63 3.71
CA VAL A 180 -6.83 -11.75 4.63
C VAL A 180 -5.52 -11.33 3.97
N TYR A 181 -5.28 -10.03 3.92
CA TYR A 181 -4.07 -9.45 3.34
C TYR A 181 -3.36 -8.57 4.36
N LEU A 182 -2.03 -8.69 4.42
CA LEU A 182 -1.15 -7.75 5.09
C LEU A 182 -0.23 -7.13 4.05
N SER A 183 -0.28 -5.80 3.92
CA SER A 183 0.45 -5.07 2.88
C SER A 183 1.29 -3.93 3.42
N LEU A 184 2.52 -3.79 2.91
CA LEU A 184 3.44 -2.70 3.18
C LEU A 184 3.89 -2.08 1.85
N ARG A 185 3.93 -0.76 1.78
CA ARG A 185 4.36 -0.02 0.59
C ARG A 185 5.62 0.78 0.90
N ILE A 186 6.70 0.49 0.17
CA ILE A 186 7.98 1.20 0.30
C ILE A 186 8.16 2.08 -0.95
N PRO A 187 8.48 3.39 -0.83
CA PRO A 187 8.68 4.27 -1.99
C PRO A 187 9.75 3.74 -2.95
N SER A 188 9.49 3.81 -4.26
CA SER A 188 10.37 3.25 -5.31
C SER A 188 11.77 3.84 -5.27
N GLU A 189 11.89 5.15 -5.04
CA GLU A 189 13.16 5.87 -4.83
C GLU A 189 13.97 5.29 -3.67
N ARG A 190 13.32 5.00 -2.54
CA ARG A 190 13.97 4.40 -1.37
C ARG A 190 14.45 2.99 -1.68
N VAL A 191 13.66 2.19 -2.39
CA VAL A 191 14.06 0.82 -2.78
C VAL A 191 15.21 0.85 -3.80
N ALA A 192 15.19 1.76 -4.76
CA ALA A 192 16.27 1.94 -5.73
C ALA A 192 17.59 2.36 -5.05
N ALA A 193 17.52 3.20 -4.01
CA ALA A 193 18.68 3.60 -3.21
C ALA A 193 19.27 2.45 -2.35
N MET A 194 18.53 1.37 -2.07
CA MET A 194 19.04 0.23 -1.29
C MET A 194 20.08 -0.61 -2.05
N GLY A 195 20.08 -0.57 -3.39
CA GLY A 195 20.91 -1.46 -4.21
C GLY A 195 20.71 -2.93 -3.83
N LEU A 196 21.77 -3.65 -3.44
CA LEU A 196 21.72 -5.04 -3.00
C LEU A 196 21.05 -5.24 -1.62
N ALA A 197 21.04 -4.22 -0.75
CA ALA A 197 20.49 -4.34 0.61
C ALA A 197 18.98 -4.60 0.63
N VAL A 198 18.27 -4.38 -0.49
CA VAL A 198 16.86 -4.74 -0.66
C VAL A 198 16.61 -6.23 -0.41
N ILE A 199 17.60 -7.12 -0.67
CA ILE A 199 17.49 -8.55 -0.39
C ILE A 199 17.40 -8.81 1.12
N ASP A 200 18.33 -8.25 1.90
CA ASP A 200 18.37 -8.42 3.36
C ASP A 200 17.12 -7.83 4.01
N ILE A 201 16.76 -6.60 3.62
CA ILE A 201 15.55 -5.91 4.11
C ILE A 201 14.29 -6.72 3.78
N SER A 202 14.18 -7.28 2.58
CA SER A 202 13.02 -8.10 2.20
C SER A 202 12.98 -9.44 2.95
N ALA A 203 14.14 -10.03 3.26
CA ALA A 203 14.23 -11.24 4.08
C ALA A 203 13.77 -10.98 5.52
N ASP A 204 14.16 -9.85 6.11
CA ASP A 204 13.73 -9.43 7.45
C ASP A 204 12.23 -9.09 7.50
N LEU A 205 11.67 -8.48 6.44
CA LEU A 205 10.23 -8.24 6.33
C LEU A 205 9.44 -9.54 6.19
N ILE A 206 9.93 -10.52 5.41
CA ILE A 206 9.34 -11.87 5.37
C ILE A 206 9.41 -12.53 6.75
N ALA A 207 10.56 -12.47 7.44
CA ALA A 207 10.72 -13.03 8.78
C ALA A 207 9.72 -12.44 9.78
N THR A 208 9.46 -11.13 9.68
CA THR A 208 8.48 -10.38 10.47
C THR A 208 7.03 -10.83 10.18
N LEU A 209 6.71 -11.23 8.95
CA LEU A 209 5.40 -11.78 8.57
C LEU A 209 5.16 -13.24 9.02
N MET A 210 6.22 -14.01 9.30
CA MET A 210 6.09 -15.45 9.60
C MET A 210 5.18 -15.79 10.80
N PRO A 211 5.13 -15.03 11.91
CA PRO A 211 4.17 -15.28 12.99
C PRO A 211 2.72 -15.21 12.52
N ALA A 212 2.37 -14.21 11.70
CA ALA A 212 1.03 -14.07 11.14
C ALA A 212 0.73 -15.19 10.12
N LEU A 213 1.65 -15.53 9.21
CA LEU A 213 1.48 -16.67 8.31
C LEU A 213 1.26 -17.99 9.07
N ARG A 214 2.02 -18.20 10.17
CA ARG A 214 1.98 -19.42 10.99
C ARG A 214 0.72 -19.49 11.86
N LEU A 215 0.15 -18.37 12.28
CA LEU A 215 -1.17 -18.28 12.93
C LEU A 215 -2.26 -18.87 12.03
N PHE A 216 -2.34 -18.42 10.77
CA PHE A 216 -3.38 -18.88 9.84
C PHE A 216 -3.13 -20.29 9.28
N THR A 217 -1.90 -20.59 8.86
CA THR A 217 -1.57 -21.94 8.35
C THR A 217 -1.52 -23.01 9.45
N GLY A 218 -1.40 -22.61 10.73
CA GLY A 218 -1.15 -23.48 11.87
C GLY A 218 0.17 -24.26 11.78
N LYS A 219 1.12 -23.84 10.92
CA LYS A 219 2.49 -24.37 10.87
C LYS A 219 3.24 -23.89 12.12
N LYS A 220 3.96 -24.78 12.81
CA LYS A 220 4.82 -24.39 13.95
C LYS A 220 6.24 -24.13 13.47
N ALA A 221 6.89 -23.12 14.05
CA ALA A 221 8.31 -22.87 13.82
C ALA A 221 9.13 -24.14 14.13
N LYS A 222 9.84 -24.66 13.13
CA LYS A 222 10.80 -25.76 13.33
C LYS A 222 11.94 -25.21 14.18
N LYS A 223 12.28 -25.88 15.30
CA LYS A 223 13.40 -25.48 16.18
C LYS A 223 14.74 -25.56 15.43
N GLY A 224 15.10 -24.48 14.73
CA GLY A 224 16.43 -24.27 14.20
C GLY A 224 17.46 -24.21 15.32
N ARG A 225 18.59 -24.90 15.14
CA ARG A 225 19.71 -24.87 16.09
C ARG A 225 20.33 -23.47 16.02
N SER A 226 20.28 -22.71 17.11
CA SER A 226 20.59 -21.27 17.08
C SER A 226 22.06 -20.99 16.77
N SER A 227 22.33 -20.46 15.57
CA SER A 227 23.56 -19.73 15.29
C SER A 227 23.47 -18.37 15.99
N ARG A 228 24.25 -18.18 17.06
CA ARG A 228 24.38 -16.88 17.74
C ARG A 228 24.83 -15.80 16.74
N SER A 229 23.97 -14.85 16.39
CA SER A 229 24.46 -13.55 15.92
C SER A 229 24.90 -12.74 17.15
N SER A 230 26.10 -12.18 17.11
CA SER A 230 26.63 -11.38 18.22
C SER A 230 26.09 -9.96 18.12
N SER A 231 25.28 -9.53 19.08
CA SER A 231 24.98 -8.12 19.30
C SER A 231 26.29 -7.36 19.59
N ARG A 232 26.66 -6.44 18.70
CA ARG A 232 27.84 -5.59 18.88
C ARG A 232 27.41 -4.18 19.25
N THR A 233 27.31 -3.94 20.57
CA THR A 233 26.92 -2.67 21.16
C THR A 233 27.91 -1.55 20.84
N ALA A 234 27.40 -0.32 20.79
CA ALA A 234 28.09 0.87 20.30
C ALA A 234 29.36 1.30 21.08
N ARG A 235 30.20 2.09 20.41
CA ARG A 235 31.08 3.10 21.04
C ARG A 235 30.78 4.47 20.43
N ARG A 236 30.90 5.52 21.24
CA ARG A 236 30.46 6.90 20.98
C ARG A 236 31.58 7.89 21.32
N ALA A 237 31.86 8.82 20.42
CA ALA A 237 32.56 10.11 20.56
C ALA A 237 32.65 10.70 19.13
N ALA A 238 31.96 11.80 18.79
CA ALA A 238 32.35 13.19 19.05
C ALA A 238 33.50 13.68 18.14
N GLU A 239 33.50 14.86 17.53
CA GLU A 239 32.51 15.95 17.29
C GLU A 239 33.18 16.87 16.21
N SER A 240 32.59 17.78 15.42
CA SER A 240 31.22 18.27 15.14
C SER A 240 31.28 19.28 13.97
N GLU A 241 30.25 19.41 13.12
CA GLU A 241 30.07 20.60 12.25
C GLU A 241 28.57 20.93 12.04
N GLU A 242 28.24 22.22 11.88
CA GLU A 242 26.89 22.77 12.10
C GLU A 242 26.05 23.00 10.83
N THR A 243 24.76 23.31 11.05
CA THR A 243 23.74 23.88 10.14
C THR A 243 23.09 22.96 9.07
N PRO A 244 21.81 23.21 8.72
CA PRO A 244 20.72 23.71 9.56
C PRO A 244 19.48 22.80 9.57
N ALA A 245 18.58 23.02 10.54
CA ALA A 245 17.31 22.30 10.63
C ALA A 245 16.39 22.63 9.44
N GLY A 246 15.95 21.58 8.74
CA GLY A 246 15.00 21.62 7.62
C GLY A 246 13.81 20.70 7.85
N GLU A 247 13.35 20.55 9.10
CA GLU A 247 12.03 19.95 9.35
C GLU A 247 10.96 20.89 8.78
N GLN A 248 10.48 20.59 7.57
CA GLN A 248 9.18 21.10 7.13
C GLN A 248 8.13 20.45 8.03
N ALA A 249 7.75 21.20 9.06
CA ALA A 249 6.79 20.77 10.05
C ALA A 249 5.47 20.37 9.39
N ILE A 250 5.08 19.11 9.58
CA ILE A 250 3.73 18.64 9.28
C ILE A 250 2.82 19.20 10.39
N THR A 251 2.51 20.50 10.32
CA THR A 251 1.55 21.16 11.21
C THR A 251 0.14 20.76 10.81
N GLY A 252 -0.27 19.55 11.20
CA GLY A 252 -1.53 18.94 10.81
C GLY A 252 -1.83 17.67 11.61
N SER A 253 -1.98 17.79 12.93
CA SER A 253 -2.47 16.69 13.76
C SER A 253 -3.81 16.18 13.23
N ILE A 254 -3.92 14.86 13.00
CA ILE A 254 -5.08 14.19 12.39
C ILE A 254 -6.37 14.42 13.20
N LYS A 255 -6.28 14.87 14.46
CA LYS A 255 -7.42 15.26 15.30
C LYS A 255 -8.16 16.54 14.88
N ALA A 256 -7.74 17.25 13.83
CA ALA A 256 -8.41 18.48 13.35
C ALA A 256 -9.39 18.29 12.17
N MET A 257 -9.53 17.06 11.62
CA MET A 257 -10.28 16.78 10.38
C MET A 257 -11.82 16.71 10.53
N ALA A 258 -12.44 17.59 11.31
CA ALA A 258 -13.90 17.72 11.31
C ALA A 258 -14.39 18.44 10.02
N ASP A 259 -13.88 19.66 9.80
CA ASP A 259 -14.50 20.61 8.86
C ASP A 259 -13.53 21.23 7.84
N SER A 260 -12.20 21.08 7.97
CA SER A 260 -11.26 21.64 6.98
C SER A 260 -9.89 20.95 6.93
N PHE A 261 -9.17 21.14 5.81
CA PHE A 261 -7.74 20.84 5.68
C PHE A 261 -7.01 21.87 4.80
N MET A 262 -5.68 21.89 4.90
CA MET A 262 -4.79 22.65 4.01
C MET A 262 -3.68 21.72 3.49
N TYR A 263 -3.41 21.80 2.19
CA TYR A 263 -2.41 21.00 1.48
C TYR A 263 -1.64 21.89 0.49
N VAL A 264 -0.39 21.56 0.21
CA VAL A 264 0.41 22.22 -0.83
C VAL A 264 0.80 21.16 -1.87
N ALA A 265 0.49 21.43 -3.13
CA ALA A 265 0.73 20.53 -4.25
C ALA A 265 1.73 21.11 -5.23
N GLU A 266 2.72 20.32 -5.66
CA GLU A 266 3.64 20.68 -6.73
C GLU A 266 2.96 20.52 -8.11
N LEU A 267 2.99 21.57 -8.94
CA LEU A 267 2.39 21.57 -10.28
C LEU A 267 3.35 21.02 -11.34
N LYS A 268 3.12 19.76 -11.70
CA LYS A 268 3.74 19.11 -12.85
C LYS A 268 3.11 19.64 -14.15
N PRO A 269 3.82 19.62 -15.30
CA PRO A 269 3.27 20.10 -16.57
C PRO A 269 1.94 19.44 -17.01
N LEU A 270 1.67 18.22 -16.51
CA LEU A 270 0.39 17.52 -16.75
C LEU A 270 -0.77 18.06 -15.90
N HIS A 271 -0.50 18.57 -14.69
CA HIS A 271 -1.53 19.19 -13.82
C HIS A 271 -2.11 20.44 -14.47
N ILE A 272 -1.22 21.29 -15.03
CA ILE A 272 -1.55 22.53 -15.72
C ILE A 272 -2.33 22.21 -17.00
N ARG A 273 -1.74 21.48 -17.97
CA ARG A 273 -2.35 21.16 -19.29
C ARG A 273 -3.66 20.37 -19.30
N ARG A 274 -4.10 19.85 -18.15
CA ARG A 274 -5.27 18.98 -18.02
C ARG A 274 -6.21 19.42 -16.90
N GLY A 275 -5.95 20.56 -16.26
CA GLY A 275 -6.79 21.11 -15.20
C GLY A 275 -7.03 20.14 -14.05
N PHE A 276 -5.97 19.57 -13.44
CA PHE A 276 -6.15 18.75 -12.24
C PHE A 276 -5.00 18.85 -11.25
N ILE A 277 -5.33 18.71 -9.97
CA ILE A 277 -4.40 18.73 -8.85
C ILE A 277 -4.52 17.40 -8.10
N ASN A 278 -3.41 16.65 -8.03
CA ASN A 278 -3.35 15.43 -7.22
C ASN A 278 -3.19 15.79 -5.73
N LEU A 279 -4.08 15.28 -4.89
CA LEU A 279 -3.93 15.25 -3.43
C LEU A 279 -3.31 13.91 -3.03
N THR A 280 -3.28 13.60 -1.73
CA THR A 280 -2.92 12.26 -1.22
C THR A 280 -4.16 11.43 -0.88
N SER A 281 -3.99 10.12 -0.69
CA SER A 281 -5.08 9.22 -0.27
C SER A 281 -5.70 9.59 1.10
N ALA A 282 -4.91 10.17 2.00
CA ALA A 282 -5.38 10.67 3.29
C ALA A 282 -6.44 11.78 3.18
N HIS A 283 -6.56 12.44 2.01
CA HIS A 283 -7.55 13.49 1.79
C HIS A 283 -8.89 12.95 1.29
N TRP A 284 -8.96 11.73 0.74
CA TRP A 284 -10.22 11.19 0.21
C TRP A 284 -11.36 11.10 1.25
N PRO A 285 -11.13 10.65 2.51
CA PRO A 285 -12.16 10.63 3.56
C PRO A 285 -12.82 11.98 3.85
N PHE A 286 -12.17 13.11 3.52
CA PHE A 286 -12.77 14.43 3.66
C PHE A 286 -13.87 14.70 2.61
N PHE A 287 -13.76 14.12 1.41
CA PHE A 287 -14.70 14.32 0.31
C PHE A 287 -15.79 13.25 0.24
N ALA A 288 -15.53 12.05 0.78
CA ALA A 288 -16.48 10.96 0.78
C ALA A 288 -17.64 11.21 1.76
N SER A 289 -18.87 11.33 1.23
CA SER A 289 -20.09 11.21 2.06
C SER A 289 -20.58 9.75 2.20
N SER A 290 -19.99 8.81 1.45
CA SER A 290 -20.17 7.36 1.64
C SER A 290 -19.00 6.55 1.07
N ASN A 291 -18.81 5.32 1.56
CA ASN A 291 -17.70 4.45 1.15
C ASN A 291 -17.75 3.99 -0.33
N ARG A 292 -18.91 4.10 -0.98
CA ARG A 292 -19.14 3.79 -2.40
C ARG A 292 -18.96 5.00 -3.33
N MET A 293 -18.70 6.19 -2.77
CA MET A 293 -18.47 7.38 -3.56
C MET A 293 -17.11 7.29 -4.27
N GLU A 294 -17.10 7.65 -5.55
CA GLU A 294 -15.89 7.75 -6.38
C GLU A 294 -15.66 9.16 -6.91
N THR A 295 -16.72 9.99 -6.95
CA THR A 295 -16.68 11.38 -7.39
C THR A 295 -17.52 12.24 -6.44
N ARG A 296 -17.00 13.41 -6.06
CA ARG A 296 -17.70 14.41 -5.25
C ARG A 296 -17.63 15.78 -5.90
N ASP A 297 -18.78 16.42 -6.12
CA ASP A 297 -18.81 17.80 -6.63
C ASP A 297 -18.34 18.79 -5.57
N VAL A 298 -17.58 19.81 -5.99
CA VAL A 298 -16.99 20.83 -5.11
C VAL A 298 -17.08 22.22 -5.72
N THR A 299 -17.23 23.22 -4.87
CA THR A 299 -17.06 24.63 -5.24
C THR A 299 -15.56 24.98 -5.16
N VAL A 300 -14.97 25.50 -6.23
CA VAL A 300 -13.58 26.01 -6.21
C VAL A 300 -13.59 27.54 -6.27
N VAL A 301 -12.77 28.17 -5.42
CA VAL A 301 -12.56 29.62 -5.33
C VAL A 301 -11.11 29.93 -5.67
N PHE A 302 -10.89 30.84 -6.62
CA PHE A 302 -9.56 31.14 -7.18
C PHE A 302 -9.55 32.57 -7.72
N GLY A 303 -8.48 33.34 -7.51
CA GLY A 303 -8.35 34.69 -8.08
C GLY A 303 -9.52 35.66 -7.82
N GLY A 304 -10.26 35.49 -6.71
CA GLY A 304 -11.47 36.26 -6.39
C GLY A 304 -12.76 35.82 -7.12
N ARG A 305 -12.71 34.72 -7.89
CA ARG A 305 -13.85 34.09 -8.59
C ARG A 305 -14.26 32.78 -7.90
N GLN A 306 -15.45 32.28 -8.25
CA GLN A 306 -15.99 31.01 -7.77
C GLN A 306 -16.57 30.21 -8.95
N ASP A 307 -16.19 28.93 -9.04
CA ASP A 307 -16.73 27.97 -10.03
C ASP A 307 -17.29 26.73 -9.31
N ARG A 308 -18.38 26.18 -9.85
CA ARG A 308 -19.10 25.01 -9.33
C ARG A 308 -18.97 23.77 -10.22
N HIS A 309 -18.31 23.87 -11.38
CA HIS A 309 -18.13 22.75 -12.32
C HIS A 309 -16.87 21.93 -12.02
N ASN A 310 -16.53 21.81 -10.73
CA ASN A 310 -15.31 21.16 -10.25
C ASN A 310 -15.70 19.92 -9.46
N SER A 311 -14.86 18.88 -9.49
CA SER A 311 -15.13 17.63 -8.76
C SER A 311 -13.85 17.02 -8.22
N VAL A 312 -13.95 16.25 -7.14
CA VAL A 312 -12.86 15.46 -6.59
C VAL A 312 -13.12 13.99 -6.87
N TRP A 313 -12.18 13.34 -7.55
CA TRP A 313 -12.26 11.94 -7.96
C TRP A 313 -11.37 11.08 -7.07
N ARG A 314 -11.85 9.88 -6.74
CA ARG A 314 -11.14 8.83 -6.03
C ARG A 314 -10.45 7.92 -7.04
N LEU A 315 -9.13 8.00 -7.14
CA LEU A 315 -8.36 7.12 -8.02
C LEU A 315 -8.16 5.76 -7.36
N GLN A 316 -8.80 4.73 -7.92
CA GLN A 316 -8.53 3.34 -7.59
C GLN A 316 -7.19 2.87 -8.18
N PRO A 317 -6.46 1.94 -7.53
CA PRO A 317 -6.78 1.26 -6.27
C PRO A 317 -6.28 2.00 -5.01
N ASP A 318 -5.60 3.13 -5.16
CA ASP A 318 -4.80 3.76 -4.10
C ASP A 318 -5.57 4.76 -3.23
N ASP A 319 -6.87 4.91 -3.47
CA ASP A 319 -7.78 5.88 -2.82
C ASP A 319 -7.29 7.34 -2.92
N GLN A 320 -6.44 7.66 -3.90
CA GLN A 320 -5.89 9.00 -4.07
C GLN A 320 -6.97 9.98 -4.52
N ALA A 321 -7.17 11.06 -3.78
CA ALA A 321 -8.05 12.15 -4.22
C ALA A 321 -7.38 13.00 -5.30
N ARG A 322 -8.10 13.28 -6.40
CA ARG A 322 -7.71 14.21 -7.47
C ARG A 322 -8.78 15.28 -7.62
N LEU A 323 -8.42 16.54 -7.40
CA LEU A 323 -9.26 17.68 -7.77
C LEU A 323 -9.19 17.88 -9.28
N VAL A 324 -10.32 17.72 -9.96
CA VAL A 324 -10.52 18.00 -11.38
C VAL A 324 -11.19 19.37 -11.50
N LEU A 325 -10.56 20.26 -12.25
CA LEU A 325 -10.95 21.65 -12.40
C LEU A 325 -11.94 21.84 -13.55
N GLY A 326 -12.94 22.68 -13.31
CA GLY A 326 -13.82 23.20 -14.35
C GLY A 326 -13.09 24.17 -15.28
N PRO A 327 -13.66 24.51 -16.45
CA PRO A 327 -12.97 25.29 -17.47
C PRO A 327 -12.40 26.62 -16.98
N GLN A 328 -13.11 27.34 -16.11
CA GLN A 328 -12.66 28.64 -15.58
C GLN A 328 -11.52 28.51 -14.57
N ALA A 329 -11.55 27.48 -13.72
CA ALA A 329 -10.48 27.20 -12.76
C ALA A 329 -9.23 26.63 -13.46
N HIS A 330 -9.41 25.89 -14.55
CA HIS A 330 -8.33 25.39 -15.41
C HIS A 330 -7.65 26.53 -16.18
N GLU A 331 -8.41 27.41 -16.86
CA GLU A 331 -7.88 28.58 -17.56
C GLU A 331 -7.05 29.47 -16.62
N TRP A 332 -7.58 29.75 -15.42
CA TRP A 332 -6.83 30.49 -14.40
C TRP A 332 -5.54 29.77 -13.95
N LEU A 333 -5.56 28.43 -13.81
CA LEU A 333 -4.36 27.66 -13.48
C LEU A 333 -3.29 27.76 -14.58
N GLU A 334 -3.68 27.73 -15.86
CA GLU A 334 -2.76 27.88 -16.99
C GLU A 334 -2.20 29.32 -17.12
N GLU A 335 -2.98 30.34 -16.78
CA GLU A 335 -2.54 31.75 -16.83
C GLU A 335 -1.60 32.14 -15.69
N ASN A 336 -1.71 31.52 -14.50
CA ASN A 336 -1.09 32.02 -13.26
C ASN A 336 0.04 31.14 -12.70
N PHE A 337 0.26 29.93 -13.24
CA PHE A 337 1.28 29.00 -12.72
C PHE A 337 2.18 28.41 -13.81
N GLY A 338 3.48 28.41 -13.54
CA GLY A 338 4.53 27.81 -14.35
C GLY A 338 4.90 26.37 -13.96
N HIS A 339 5.92 25.82 -14.61
CA HIS A 339 6.42 24.48 -14.33
C HIS A 339 7.14 24.43 -12.98
N SER A 340 6.74 23.47 -12.12
CA SER A 340 7.28 23.29 -10.76
C SER A 340 6.84 24.33 -9.72
N ASP A 341 5.90 25.22 -10.05
CA ASP A 341 5.25 26.08 -9.06
C ASP A 341 4.42 25.24 -8.08
N SER A 342 4.25 25.76 -6.87
CA SER A 342 3.43 25.11 -5.84
C SER A 342 2.12 25.85 -5.63
N ILE A 343 1.02 25.09 -5.54
CA ILE A 343 -0.33 25.61 -5.29
C ILE A 343 -0.82 25.17 -3.92
N ARG A 344 -1.41 26.11 -3.18
CA ARG A 344 -2.04 25.86 -1.88
C ARG A 344 -3.51 25.54 -2.09
N VAL A 345 -3.93 24.41 -1.57
CA VAL A 345 -5.31 23.89 -1.59
C VAL A 345 -5.86 23.97 -0.17
N VAL A 346 -6.88 24.80 0.06
CA VAL A 346 -7.56 24.91 1.36
C VAL A 346 -9.00 24.44 1.21
N ALA A 347 -9.32 23.25 1.72
CA ALA A 347 -10.65 22.68 1.64
C ALA A 347 -11.43 22.91 2.95
N ARG A 348 -12.71 23.27 2.84
CA ARG A 348 -13.63 23.48 3.97
C ARG A 348 -15.00 22.88 3.64
N ARG A 349 -15.59 22.18 4.61
CA ARG A 349 -17.03 21.85 4.61
C ARG A 349 -17.81 23.08 5.06
N LEU A 350 -18.97 23.27 4.47
CA LEU A 350 -19.94 24.33 4.80
C LEU A 350 -21.25 23.68 5.26
N ASP A 351 -22.14 24.52 5.80
CA ASP A 351 -23.50 24.11 6.11
C ASP A 351 -24.19 23.52 4.85
N ASN A 352 -24.96 22.44 5.04
CA ASN A 352 -25.60 21.63 3.98
C ASN A 352 -24.64 20.75 3.14
N ASP A 353 -23.51 20.31 3.69
CA ASP A 353 -22.58 19.34 3.05
C ASP A 353 -21.88 19.90 1.77
N GLU A 354 -22.00 21.21 1.48
CA GLU A 354 -21.22 21.85 0.41
C GLU A 354 -19.73 21.87 0.78
N ILE A 355 -18.86 21.44 -0.13
CA ILE A 355 -17.41 21.53 0.03
C ILE A 355 -16.88 22.68 -0.82
N ARG A 356 -16.18 23.62 -0.17
CA ARG A 356 -15.47 24.73 -0.80
C ARG A 356 -13.97 24.52 -0.73
N ILE A 357 -13.30 24.65 -1.86
CA ILE A 357 -11.85 24.60 -1.98
C ILE A 357 -11.35 25.97 -2.44
N THR A 358 -10.46 26.60 -1.69
CA THR A 358 -9.72 27.78 -2.15
C THR A 358 -8.39 27.34 -2.75
N LEU A 359 -8.04 27.90 -3.91
CA LEU A 359 -6.75 27.75 -4.57
C LEU A 359 -5.99 29.08 -4.53
N ASP A 360 -4.83 29.07 -3.90
CA ASP A 360 -3.93 30.22 -3.78
C ASP A 360 -2.51 29.82 -4.19
N ALA A 361 -1.67 30.77 -4.62
CA ALA A 361 -0.25 30.52 -4.79
C ALA A 361 0.40 30.13 -3.45
N ALA A 362 1.24 29.09 -3.44
CA ALA A 362 2.03 28.76 -2.27
C ALA A 362 3.26 29.69 -2.22
N ALA A 363 3.20 30.68 -1.32
CA ALA A 363 4.33 31.55 -0.96
C ALA A 363 5.42 30.77 -0.20
#